data_AF-A0A559TRR3-F1
#
_entry.id   AF-A0A559TRR3-F1
#
_cell.length_a   1.000
_cell.length_b   1.000
_cell.length_c   1.000
_cell.angle_alpha   90.00
_cell.angle_beta   90.00
_cell.angle_gamma   90.00
#
_symmetry.space_group_name_H-M   'P 1'
#
loop_
_entity.id
_entity.type
_entity.pdbx_description
1 polymer ?
#
loop_
_entity_poly.entity_id
_entity_poly.type
_entity_poly.pdbx_seq_one_letter_code
_entity_poly.pdbx_strand_id
1 'polypeptide(L)'
;MSWTERALGTRHLRPVLPRGTRKVCGRCRAPGCVLRSGARIRPLRDVFTGKAQALDVTGLFIAIGHDPRTELFKGQLELDDDGYVKVASPSTRTNIPGDVVDHT
;
A
#
# COMPACT_ATOMS: atom_id res chain seq x y z
N MET A 1 16.43 0.54 16.42
CA MET A 1 15.40 1.57 16.12
C MET A 1 14.42 1.03 15.10
N SER A 2 13.15 0.95 15.49
CA SER A 2 12.06 0.55 14.62
C SER A 2 11.86 1.56 13.48
N TRP A 3 11.17 1.16 12.42
CA TRP A 3 10.82 2.05 11.31
C TRP A 3 9.91 3.20 11.79
N THR A 4 8.99 2.91 12.71
CA THR A 4 8.06 3.89 13.30
C THR A 4 8.80 5.02 14.02
N GLU A 5 9.80 4.70 14.85
CA GLU A 5 10.59 5.72 15.55
C GLU A 5 11.35 6.65 14.58
N ARG A 6 11.89 6.08 13.50
CA ARG A 6 12.56 6.86 12.44
C ARG A 6 11.59 7.77 11.70
N ALA A 7 10.40 7.27 11.36
CA ALA A 7 9.37 8.05 10.69
C ALA A 7 8.87 9.22 11.56
N LEU A 8 8.59 8.96 12.84
CA LEU A 8 8.11 9.97 13.79
C LEU A 8 9.19 11.03 14.15
N GLY A 9 10.47 10.66 14.08
CA GLY A 9 11.58 11.58 14.32
C GLY A 9 11.88 12.54 13.15
N THR A 10 11.23 12.37 12.00
CA THR A 10 11.54 13.16 10.81
C THR A 10 10.78 14.49 10.82
N ARG A 11 11.51 15.60 10.85
CA ARG A 11 10.98 16.98 10.97
C ARG A 11 9.89 17.35 9.95
N HIS A 12 9.96 16.79 8.75
CA HIS A 12 9.06 17.10 7.64
C HIS A 12 7.94 16.07 7.44
N LEU A 13 7.94 14.97 8.19
CA LEU A 13 6.85 14.00 8.17
C LEU A 13 5.86 14.35 9.28
N ARG A 14 4.63 14.66 8.87
CA ARG A 14 3.52 14.87 9.80
C ARG A 14 2.54 13.71 9.61
N PRO A 15 2.53 12.72 10.52
CA PRO A 15 1.62 11.61 10.41
C PRO A 15 0.19 12.09 10.67
N VAL A 16 -0.71 11.81 9.73
CA VAL A 16 -2.14 12.04 9.93
C VAL A 16 -2.72 10.73 10.48
N LEU A 17 -2.51 10.52 11.79
CA LEU A 17 -3.10 9.40 12.51
C LEU A 17 -4.47 9.84 12.99
N PRO A 18 -5.53 9.15 12.57
CA PRO A 18 -6.72 9.12 13.40
C PRO A 18 -6.34 8.40 14.69
N ARG A 19 -7.12 8.56 15.75
CA ARG A 19 -6.99 7.68 16.90
C ARG A 19 -7.46 6.25 16.49
N GLY A 20 -6.67 5.52 15.67
CA GLY A 20 -6.80 4.09 15.36
C GLY A 20 -7.34 3.60 13.99
N THR A 21 -7.22 4.27 12.83
CA THR A 21 -8.04 3.81 11.66
C THR A 21 -7.51 2.67 10.80
N ARG A 22 -8.46 1.87 10.30
CA ARG A 22 -8.39 1.08 9.07
C ARG A 22 -9.14 1.77 7.92
N LYS A 23 -8.55 1.68 6.73
CA LYS A 23 -9.11 1.75 5.35
C LYS A 23 -9.66 3.09 4.83
N VAL A 24 -9.01 3.60 3.78
CA VAL A 24 -9.54 4.57 2.81
C VAL A 24 -10.19 3.78 1.67
N CYS A 25 -11.50 3.90 1.45
CA CYS A 25 -12.19 3.28 0.31
C CYS A 25 -12.39 4.31 -0.81
N GLY A 26 -11.65 4.13 -1.91
CA GLY A 26 -11.86 4.86 -3.15
C GLY A 26 -13.05 4.33 -3.95
N ARG A 27 -13.94 5.22 -4.36
CA ARG A 27 -14.72 5.06 -5.60
C ARG A 27 -14.85 6.44 -6.26
N CYS A 28 -14.12 6.63 -7.35
CA CYS A 28 -14.25 7.78 -8.25
C CYS A 28 -15.16 7.34 -9.42
N ARG A 29 -16.26 8.06 -9.65
CA ARG A 29 -17.20 7.82 -10.77
C ARG A 29 -17.48 9.10 -11.56
N ALA A 30 -16.49 9.96 -11.75
CA ALA A 30 -16.64 11.14 -12.60
C ALA A 30 -15.78 10.97 -13.87
N PRO A 31 -16.37 10.94 -15.08
CA PRO A 31 -15.59 10.98 -16.31
C PRO A 31 -14.96 12.38 -16.46
N GLY A 32 -13.62 12.45 -16.63
CA GLY A 32 -12.90 13.70 -16.91
C GLY A 32 -12.02 14.29 -15.80
N CYS A 33 -11.68 13.55 -14.73
CA CYS A 33 -10.74 14.02 -13.72
C CYS A 33 -9.30 14.12 -14.28
N VAL A 34 -8.97 15.28 -14.86
CA VAL A 34 -7.60 15.68 -15.21
C VAL A 34 -7.01 16.42 -14.00
N LEU A 35 -5.91 15.89 -13.44
CA LEU A 35 -5.15 16.55 -12.38
C LEU A 35 -4.43 17.79 -12.95
N ARG A 36 -4.95 18.98 -12.64
CA ARG A 36 -4.22 20.25 -12.84
C ARG A 36 -3.34 20.53 -11.61
N SER A 37 -2.29 21.34 -11.80
CA SER A 37 -1.45 21.87 -10.72
C SER A 37 -2.31 22.47 -9.60
N GLY A 38 -2.15 21.95 -8.38
CA GLY A 38 -3.00 22.28 -7.22
C GLY A 38 -4.16 21.29 -7.00
N ALA A 39 -3.86 19.99 -6.93
CA ALA A 39 -4.87 18.97 -6.72
C ALA A 39 -5.43 19.03 -5.29
N ARG A 40 -6.64 19.57 -5.13
CA ARG A 40 -7.43 19.36 -3.91
C ARG A 40 -7.96 17.93 -3.88
N ILE A 41 -7.39 17.11 -3.01
CA ILE A 41 -7.92 15.78 -2.74
C ILE A 41 -9.26 15.94 -2.01
N ARG A 42 -10.22 15.04 -2.30
CA ARG A 42 -11.48 14.94 -1.55
C ARG A 42 -11.22 14.93 -0.04
N PRO A 43 -12.18 15.36 0.78
CA PRO A 43 -11.94 15.50 2.19
C PRO A 43 -11.59 14.15 2.82
N LEU A 44 -10.47 14.11 3.53
CA LEU A 44 -10.09 13.03 4.41
C LEU A 44 -11.20 12.85 5.43
N ARG A 45 -11.76 11.64 5.49
CA ARG A 45 -12.79 11.30 6.46
C ARG A 45 -12.16 10.52 7.59
N ASP A 46 -12.28 11.04 8.80
CA ASP A 46 -11.96 10.29 10.01
C ASP A 46 -12.96 9.13 10.13
N VAL A 47 -12.46 7.90 10.25
CA VAL A 47 -13.34 6.71 10.20
C VAL A 47 -14.13 6.51 11.50
N PHE A 48 -13.76 7.16 12.59
CA PHE A 48 -14.42 7.03 13.90
C PHE A 48 -15.47 8.10 14.11
N THR A 49 -15.09 9.35 13.84
CA THR A 49 -15.95 10.52 14.06
C THR A 49 -16.77 10.86 12.81
N GLY A 50 -16.39 10.33 11.65
CA GLY A 50 -17.02 10.62 10.37
C GLY A 50 -16.75 12.04 9.85
N LYS A 51 -16.00 12.87 10.57
CA LYS A 51 -15.66 14.25 10.21
C LYS A 51 -14.80 14.27 8.96
N ALA A 52 -15.07 15.22 8.07
CA ALA A 52 -14.41 15.35 6.78
C ALA A 52 -13.61 16.65 6.73
N GLN A 53 -12.35 16.60 6.29
CA GLN A 53 -11.47 17.77 6.13
C GLN A 53 -10.74 17.74 4.78
N ALA A 54 -10.71 18.85 4.05
CA ALA A 54 -9.92 18.96 2.83
C ALA A 54 -8.43 19.13 3.17
N LEU A 55 -7.55 18.54 2.36
CA LEU A 55 -6.10 18.69 2.50
C LEU A 55 -5.50 19.13 1.16
N ASP A 56 -4.84 20.28 1.17
CA ASP A 56 -4.10 20.79 0.01
C ASP A 56 -2.76 20.06 -0.08
N VAL A 57 -2.56 19.29 -1.15
CA VAL A 57 -1.29 18.58 -1.41
C VAL A 57 -0.91 18.69 -2.87
N THR A 58 0.38 18.55 -3.13
CA THR A 58 0.93 18.52 -4.50
C THR A 58 1.07 17.10 -5.04
N GLY A 59 1.05 16.07 -4.19
CA GLY A 59 1.17 14.67 -4.56
C GLY A 59 0.58 13.73 -3.51
N LEU A 60 0.22 12.52 -3.94
CA LEU A 60 -0.33 11.45 -3.09
C LEU A 60 0.38 10.14 -3.42
N PHE A 61 0.90 9.47 -2.39
CA PHE A 61 1.51 8.14 -2.50
C PHE A 61 0.67 7.14 -1.70
N ILE A 62 0.27 6.04 -2.33
CA ILE A 62 -0.51 4.96 -1.69
C ILE A 62 0.45 3.80 -1.37
N ALA A 63 0.68 3.54 -0.09
CA ALA A 63 1.61 2.52 0.40
C ALA A 63 0.91 1.54 1.36
N ILE A 64 -0.10 0.82 0.85
CA ILE A 64 -0.92 -0.13 1.63
C ILE A 64 -0.50 -1.61 1.47
N GLY A 65 0.69 -1.84 0.91
CA GLY A 65 1.15 -3.17 0.51
C GLY A 65 0.70 -3.56 -0.90
N HIS A 66 1.11 -4.76 -1.32
CA HIS A 66 0.77 -5.36 -2.60
C HIS A 66 -0.01 -6.65 -2.39
N ASP A 67 -0.88 -6.97 -3.34
CA ASP A 67 -1.55 -8.27 -3.42
C ASP A 67 -0.77 -9.14 -4.41
N PRO A 68 0.00 -10.14 -3.95
CA PRO A 68 0.84 -10.94 -4.81
C PRO A 68 -0.01 -11.81 -5.75
N ARG A 69 0.38 -11.90 -7.02
CA ARG A 69 -0.38 -12.66 -8.06
C ARG A 69 -0.11 -14.16 -8.00
N THR A 70 -0.24 -14.76 -6.81
CA THR A 70 0.18 -16.14 -6.53
C THR A 70 -0.95 -17.16 -6.59
N GLU A 71 -2.16 -16.74 -6.97
CA GLU A 71 -3.35 -17.60 -7.05
C GLU A 71 -3.13 -18.86 -7.91
N LEU A 72 -2.39 -18.75 -9.01
CA LEU A 72 -2.10 -19.88 -9.91
C LEU A 72 -1.19 -20.94 -9.29
N PHE A 73 -0.43 -20.57 -8.25
CA PHE A 73 0.60 -21.41 -7.65
C PHE A 73 0.18 -22.00 -6.29
N LYS A 74 -1.00 -21.63 -5.79
CA LYS A 74 -1.54 -22.16 -4.53
C LYS A 74 -1.66 -23.69 -4.61
N GLY A 75 -1.05 -24.37 -3.64
CA GLY A 75 -1.03 -25.84 -3.55
C GLY A 75 0.01 -26.52 -4.46
N GLN A 76 0.72 -25.78 -5.30
CA GLN A 76 1.82 -26.29 -6.12
C GLN A 76 3.18 -25.84 -5.57
N LEU A 77 3.29 -24.56 -5.21
CA LEU A 77 4.50 -23.97 -4.64
C LEU A 77 4.29 -23.60 -3.19
N GLU A 78 5.38 -23.61 -2.41
CA GLU A 78 5.38 -23.04 -1.08
C GLU A 78 5.21 -21.52 -1.15
N LEU A 79 4.24 -21.00 -0.40
CA LEU A 79 4.03 -19.58 -0.19
C LEU A 79 4.41 -19.21 1.25
N ASP A 80 4.82 -17.97 1.48
CA ASP A 80 4.99 -17.44 2.83
C ASP A 80 3.66 -16.97 3.44
N ASP A 81 3.71 -16.50 4.68
CA ASP A 81 2.53 -16.03 5.43
C ASP A 81 1.87 -14.80 4.80
N ASP A 82 2.62 -14.03 4.01
CA ASP A 82 2.15 -12.84 3.28
C ASP A 82 1.64 -13.21 1.86
N GLY A 83 1.71 -14.48 1.48
CA GLY A 83 1.22 -15.01 0.21
C GLY A 83 2.20 -14.90 -0.96
N TYR A 84 3.46 -14.54 -0.73
CA TYR A 84 4.51 -14.52 -1.75
C TYR A 84 5.11 -15.90 -1.99
N VAL A 85 5.65 -16.13 -3.19
CA VAL A 85 6.34 -17.38 -3.50
C VAL A 85 7.64 -17.45 -2.69
N LYS A 86 7.80 -18.54 -1.95
CA LYS A 86 9.01 -18.78 -1.17
C LYS A 86 10.12 -19.29 -2.08
N VAL A 87 11.26 -18.61 -2.04
CA VAL A 87 12.43 -18.93 -2.87
C VAL A 87 13.68 -19.16 -2.01
N ALA A 88 14.62 -19.94 -2.55
CA ALA A 88 15.94 -20.13 -1.96
C ALA A 88 16.84 -18.91 -2.22
N SER A 89 16.59 -17.82 -1.49
CA SER A 89 17.36 -16.57 -1.59
C SER A 89 18.86 -16.82 -1.39
N PRO A 90 19.75 -16.26 -2.24
CA PRO A 90 19.53 -15.19 -3.23
C PRO A 90 19.14 -15.66 -4.64
N SER A 91 18.70 -16.91 -4.82
CA SER A 91 18.21 -17.42 -6.11
C SER A 91 16.68 -17.32 -6.23
N THR A 92 16.17 -17.49 -7.45
CA THR A 92 14.74 -17.55 -7.80
C THR A 92 14.16 -18.98 -7.73
N ARG A 93 14.94 -19.94 -7.20
CA ARG A 93 14.54 -21.35 -7.16
C ARG A 93 13.47 -21.59 -6.10
N THR A 94 12.46 -22.36 -6.47
CA THR A 94 11.35 -22.74 -5.60
C THR A 94 11.53 -24.17 -5.04
N ASN A 95 10.52 -24.70 -4.34
CA ASN A 95 10.51 -26.08 -3.88
C ASN A 95 10.39 -27.10 -5.03
N ILE A 96 9.94 -26.68 -6.21
CA ILE A 96 9.90 -27.48 -7.43
C ILE A 96 11.04 -27.03 -8.35
N PRO A 97 11.76 -27.95 -9.03
CA PRO A 97 12.80 -27.58 -9.99
C PRO A 97 12.27 -26.60 -11.05
N GLY A 98 12.84 -25.40 -11.07
CA GLY A 98 12.42 -24.28 -11.91
C GLY A 98 12.64 -22.93 -11.21
N ASP A 99 12.53 -21.84 -11.97
CA ASP A 99 12.64 -20.47 -11.49
C ASP A 99 11.31 -19.75 -11.66
N VAL A 100 10.90 -18.97 -10.65
CA VAL A 100 9.66 -18.18 -10.68
C VAL A 100 9.97 -16.74 -10.30
N VAL A 101 9.39 -15.81 -11.07
CA VAL A 101 9.45 -14.36 -10.84
C VAL A 101 8.04 -13.81 -11.04
N ASP A 102 7.51 -13.09 -10.05
CA ASP A 102 6.14 -12.58 -10.04
C ASP A 102 6.03 -11.11 -10.49
N HIS A 103 7.16 -10.40 -10.62
CA HIS A 103 7.24 -9.01 -11.08
C HIS A 103 8.63 -8.70 -11.68
N THR A 104 8.69 -7.72 -12.58
CA THR A 104 9.96 -7.11 -13.03
C THR A 104 10.05 -5.67 -12.54
#